data_AF-A0A2K0UFD2-F1
#
_entry.id   AF-A0A2K0UFD2-F1
#
_cell.length_a   1.000
_cell.length_b   1.000
_cell.length_c   1.000
_cell.angle_alpha   90.00
_cell.angle_beta   90.00
_cell.angle_gamma   90.00
#
_symmetry.space_group_name_H-M   'P 1'
#
loop_
_entity.id
_entity.type
_entity.pdbx_description
1 polymer ?
#
loop_
_entity_poly.entity_id
_entity_poly.type
_entity_poly.pdbx_seq_one_letter_code
_entity_poly.pdbx_strand_id
1 'polypeptide(L)'
;MATSLPYHEPGIVTILIQTSFLLLLNAANFVLDHSVYCGLLGQIFVGVAWGTPGAKWLSAEAEEVVVQLGYLGLLLLVYEGGLSTSLGALRANLWLSSCVAITGISLPMGLSFVLQKLSDATPLQAFAAGAALCSTSLGTTFTVLRSTGLITSRLGIVLTSAAMMDDVVGLVMVQIISNLGLSGDEISAVTIVRPLLVSVAFAVCAPLVCVFMVKPCTLWLNSWRTKHPLGHVNQLFNKRGTPWVIHTSILVGCIAGSTYAGTSNLFAAYIAGAAISWWDSEVSHPTNEKTASETSPPVQNQASGQSETDTAMISEHTVSEPKRPDTSGMATFERYYLQPLERILKPFFFVSDFV
;
A
#
# COMPACT_ATOMS: atom_id res chain seq x y z
N MET A 1 13.46 7.77 37.85
CA MET A 1 12.69 7.23 36.71
C MET A 1 12.81 5.72 36.74
N ALA A 2 11.71 4.98 36.64
CA ALA A 2 11.78 3.52 36.56
C ALA A 2 12.62 3.12 35.34
N THR A 3 13.57 2.20 35.52
CA THR A 3 14.56 1.77 34.50
C THR A 3 13.99 0.76 33.50
N SER A 4 12.79 0.20 33.77
CA SER A 4 12.05 -0.69 32.86
C SER A 4 10.57 -0.77 33.27
N LEU A 5 9.71 -1.17 32.34
CA LEU A 5 8.31 -1.53 32.63
C LEU A 5 8.28 -2.90 33.34
N PRO A 6 7.79 -3.00 34.59
CA PRO A 6 7.71 -4.27 35.29
C PRO A 6 6.72 -5.20 34.59
N TYR A 7 7.12 -6.45 34.38
CA TYR A 7 6.24 -7.48 33.82
C TYR A 7 5.16 -7.84 34.85
N HIS A 8 3.91 -7.55 34.50
CA HIS A 8 2.73 -7.98 35.23
C HIS A 8 1.92 -8.92 34.35
N GLU A 9 1.67 -10.13 34.86
CA GLU A 9 0.83 -11.09 34.16
C GLU A 9 -0.60 -10.52 33.99
N PRO A 10 -1.13 -10.45 32.77
CA PRO A 10 -2.49 -9.98 32.56
C PRO A 10 -3.49 -10.96 33.18
N GLY A 11 -4.59 -10.43 33.71
CA GLY A 11 -5.67 -11.26 34.24
C GLY A 11 -6.33 -12.12 33.16
N ILE A 12 -6.90 -13.26 33.57
CA ILE A 12 -7.54 -14.22 32.64
C ILE A 12 -8.64 -13.58 31.78
N VAL A 13 -9.36 -12.59 32.31
CA VAL A 13 -10.41 -11.85 31.60
C VAL A 13 -9.82 -11.10 30.40
N THR A 14 -8.70 -10.39 30.60
CA THR A 14 -8.00 -9.67 29.53
C THR A 14 -7.51 -10.65 28.45
N ILE A 15 -6.91 -11.77 28.86
CA ILE A 15 -6.43 -12.80 27.94
C ILE A 15 -7.59 -13.34 27.09
N LEU A 16 -8.74 -13.65 27.71
CA LEU A 16 -9.89 -14.19 27.02
C LEU A 16 -10.52 -13.18 26.06
N ILE A 17 -10.61 -11.90 26.46
CA ILE A 17 -11.11 -10.81 25.60
C ILE A 17 -10.19 -10.65 24.38
N GLN A 18 -8.88 -10.52 24.59
CA GLN A 18 -7.93 -10.32 23.48
C GLN A 18 -7.88 -11.55 22.55
N THR A 19 -7.90 -12.76 23.12
CA THR A 19 -7.89 -14.00 22.33
C THR A 19 -9.18 -14.15 21.53
N SER A 20 -10.34 -13.91 22.14
CA SER A 20 -11.63 -13.96 21.44
C SER A 20 -11.72 -12.90 20.34
N PHE A 21 -11.24 -11.69 20.61
CA PHE A 21 -11.17 -10.61 19.62
C PHE A 21 -10.34 -11.02 18.38
N LEU A 22 -9.12 -11.51 18.57
CA LEU A 22 -8.25 -11.93 17.46
C LEU A 22 -8.80 -13.12 16.66
N LEU A 23 -9.36 -14.11 17.36
CA LEU A 23 -9.94 -15.29 16.72
C LEU A 23 -11.20 -14.93 15.94
N LEU A 24 -12.10 -14.14 16.53
CA LEU A 24 -13.34 -13.75 15.88
C LEU A 24 -13.12 -12.79 14.71
N LEU A 25 -12.11 -11.92 14.77
CA LEU A 25 -11.72 -11.12 13.61
C LEU A 25 -11.34 -11.98 12.40
N ASN A 26 -10.49 -12.98 12.63
CA ASN A 26 -10.06 -13.87 11.56
C ASN A 26 -11.19 -14.80 11.09
N ALA A 27 -12.00 -15.31 12.01
CA ALA A 27 -13.13 -16.18 11.70
C ALA A 27 -14.23 -15.42 10.93
N ALA A 28 -14.61 -14.23 11.38
CA ALA A 28 -15.59 -13.39 10.70
C ALA A 28 -15.14 -13.01 9.30
N ASN A 29 -13.85 -12.63 9.15
CA ASN A 29 -13.26 -12.38 7.84
C ASN A 29 -13.37 -13.62 6.93
N PHE A 30 -12.94 -14.79 7.40
CA PHE A 30 -13.00 -16.03 6.62
C PHE A 30 -14.42 -16.40 6.20
N VAL A 31 -15.38 -16.35 7.13
CA VAL A 31 -16.77 -16.72 6.88
C VAL A 31 -17.43 -15.76 5.89
N LEU A 32 -17.26 -14.45 6.06
CA LEU A 32 -17.90 -13.46 5.20
C LEU A 32 -17.20 -13.30 3.86
N ASP A 33 -15.89 -13.48 3.80
CA ASP A 33 -15.16 -13.53 2.52
C ASP A 33 -15.63 -14.72 1.70
N HIS A 34 -15.81 -15.89 2.32
CA HIS A 34 -16.34 -17.07 1.64
C HIS A 34 -17.82 -16.94 1.23
N SER A 35 -18.64 -16.27 2.05
CA SER A 35 -20.09 -16.21 1.82
C SER A 35 -20.51 -15.06 0.91
N VAL A 36 -19.88 -13.89 1.02
CA VAL A 36 -20.34 -12.63 0.39
C VAL A 36 -19.19 -11.85 -0.27
N TYR A 37 -17.96 -12.39 -0.32
CA TYR A 37 -16.76 -11.71 -0.85
C TYR A 37 -16.51 -10.34 -0.17
N CYS A 38 -16.91 -10.20 1.10
CA CYS A 38 -16.86 -8.95 1.85
C CYS A 38 -16.37 -9.20 3.29
N GLY A 39 -15.19 -9.83 3.42
CA GLY A 39 -14.58 -10.13 4.72
C GLY A 39 -14.35 -8.90 5.60
N LEU A 40 -14.06 -7.74 4.99
CA LEU A 40 -13.82 -6.47 5.67
C LEU A 40 -15.01 -6.02 6.54
N LEU A 41 -16.26 -6.30 6.11
CA LEU A 41 -17.45 -5.92 6.88
C LEU A 41 -17.53 -6.67 8.22
N GLY A 42 -17.07 -7.92 8.24
CA GLY A 42 -16.99 -8.71 9.47
C GLY A 42 -15.98 -8.15 10.46
N GLN A 43 -14.84 -7.69 9.94
CA GLN A 43 -13.81 -7.07 10.76
C GLN A 43 -14.30 -5.77 11.39
N ILE A 44 -14.98 -4.92 10.61
CA ILE A 44 -15.64 -3.70 11.10
C ILE A 44 -16.67 -4.03 12.18
N PHE A 45 -17.56 -5.00 11.93
CA PHE A 45 -18.61 -5.35 12.89
C PHE A 45 -18.06 -5.88 14.21
N VAL A 46 -17.04 -6.74 14.15
CA VAL A 46 -16.34 -7.23 15.36
C VAL A 46 -15.66 -6.07 16.09
N GLY A 47 -15.06 -5.12 15.37
CA GLY A 47 -14.48 -3.92 15.95
C GLY A 47 -15.48 -3.09 16.74
N VAL A 48 -16.61 -2.75 16.12
CA VAL A 48 -17.72 -2.02 16.76
C VAL A 48 -18.27 -2.79 17.96
N ALA A 49 -18.39 -4.11 17.87
CA ALA A 49 -18.94 -4.93 18.93
C ALA A 49 -18.00 -5.03 20.16
N TRP A 50 -16.68 -5.15 19.97
CA TRP A 50 -15.70 -5.28 21.07
C TRP A 50 -15.23 -3.94 21.64
N GLY A 51 -15.13 -2.91 20.80
CA GLY A 51 -14.66 -1.58 21.18
C GLY A 51 -15.78 -0.61 21.57
N THR A 52 -15.47 0.68 21.50
CA THR A 52 -16.42 1.79 21.65
C THR A 52 -17.11 2.07 20.30
N PRO A 53 -18.45 2.22 20.20
CA PRO A 53 -19.47 2.36 21.25
C PRO A 53 -20.12 1.06 21.73
N GLY A 54 -19.71 -0.13 21.26
CA GLY A 54 -20.34 -1.41 21.57
C GLY A 54 -20.13 -1.90 23.00
N ALA A 55 -19.55 -3.10 23.16
CA ALA A 55 -19.42 -3.74 24.47
C ALA A 55 -18.33 -3.13 25.35
N LYS A 56 -17.39 -2.35 24.78
CA LYS A 56 -16.25 -1.74 25.49
C LYS A 56 -15.44 -2.76 26.30
N TRP A 57 -15.23 -3.94 25.72
CA TRP A 57 -14.42 -4.99 26.33
C TRP A 57 -12.92 -4.73 26.14
N LEU A 58 -12.56 -4.05 25.04
CA LEU A 58 -11.22 -3.52 24.85
C LEU A 58 -11.02 -2.29 25.74
N SER A 59 -9.87 -2.19 26.39
CA SER A 59 -9.48 -0.98 27.12
C SER A 59 -9.04 0.10 26.12
N ALA A 60 -9.13 1.37 26.50
CA ALA A 60 -8.75 2.49 25.64
C ALA A 60 -7.28 2.39 25.16
N GLU A 61 -6.39 1.86 25.99
CA GLU A 61 -4.98 1.63 25.60
C GLU A 61 -4.85 0.52 24.56
N ALA A 62 -5.68 -0.53 24.64
CA ALA A 62 -5.70 -1.59 23.64
C ALA A 62 -6.29 -1.09 22.32
N GLU A 63 -7.34 -0.26 22.38
CA GLU A 63 -7.92 0.42 21.22
C GLU A 63 -6.88 1.30 20.52
N GLU A 64 -6.12 2.12 21.28
CA GLU A 64 -5.04 2.96 20.73
C GLU A 64 -3.96 2.12 20.02
N VAL A 65 -3.53 0.99 20.61
CA VAL A 65 -2.57 0.09 19.98
C VAL A 65 -3.13 -0.54 18.71
N VAL A 66 -4.42 -0.92 18.70
CA VAL A 66 -5.08 -1.45 17.50
C VAL A 66 -5.11 -0.40 16.39
N VAL A 67 -5.40 0.87 16.70
CA VAL A 67 -5.35 1.99 15.74
C VAL A 67 -3.93 2.16 15.18
N GLN A 68 -2.91 2.17 16.03
CA GLN A 68 -1.51 2.33 15.59
C GLN A 68 -1.06 1.18 14.67
N LEU A 69 -1.37 -0.06 15.03
CA LEU A 69 -1.05 -1.24 14.21
C LEU A 69 -1.90 -1.29 12.93
N GLY A 70 -3.17 -0.88 13.01
CA GLY A 70 -4.05 -0.73 11.86
C GLY A 70 -3.52 0.28 10.85
N TYR A 71 -3.02 1.43 11.32
CA TYR A 71 -2.38 2.42 10.46
C TYR A 71 -1.12 1.88 9.77
N LEU A 72 -0.33 1.03 10.45
CA LEU A 72 0.78 0.32 9.81
C LEU A 72 0.30 -0.66 8.72
N GLY A 73 -0.83 -1.35 8.98
CA GLY A 73 -1.51 -2.17 7.97
C GLY A 73 -1.93 -1.36 6.75
N LEU A 74 -2.52 -0.18 6.96
CA LEU A 74 -2.89 0.73 5.88
C LEU A 74 -1.68 1.19 5.07
N LEU A 75 -0.57 1.55 5.71
CA LEU A 75 0.68 1.91 5.02
C LEU A 75 1.17 0.76 4.12
N LEU A 76 1.10 -0.48 4.61
CA LEU A 76 1.50 -1.65 3.82
C LEU A 76 0.54 -1.98 2.67
N LEU A 77 -0.78 -1.78 2.85
CA LEU A 77 -1.76 -1.93 1.76
C LEU A 77 -1.52 -0.91 0.64
N VAL A 78 -1.26 0.34 1.00
CA VAL A 78 -0.99 1.40 0.03
C VAL A 78 0.37 1.18 -0.66
N TYR A 79 1.38 0.72 0.10
CA TYR A 79 2.67 0.31 -0.45
C TYR A 79 2.55 -0.85 -1.46
N GLU A 80 1.74 -1.88 -1.16
CA GLU A 80 1.42 -2.97 -2.08
C GLU A 80 0.77 -2.45 -3.37
N GLY A 81 -0.16 -1.51 -3.23
CA GLY A 81 -0.78 -0.82 -4.36
C GLY A 81 0.24 -0.10 -5.24
N GLY A 82 1.22 0.57 -4.63
CA GLY A 82 2.34 1.19 -5.34
C GLY A 82 3.21 0.16 -6.07
N LEU A 83 3.57 -0.95 -5.40
CA LEU A 83 4.38 -2.02 -5.99
C LEU A 83 3.68 -2.69 -7.20
N SER A 84 2.36 -2.80 -7.15
CA SER A 84 1.54 -3.40 -8.21
C SER A 84 1.28 -2.45 -9.39
N THR A 85 1.59 -1.16 -9.23
CA THR A 85 1.32 -0.14 -10.25
C THR A 85 2.52 0.03 -11.18
N SER A 86 2.30 -0.13 -12.49
CA SER A 86 3.31 0.21 -13.49
C SER A 86 3.32 1.72 -13.77
N LEU A 87 4.51 2.35 -13.78
CA LEU A 87 4.63 3.79 -14.06
C LEU A 87 4.13 4.18 -15.46
N GLY A 88 4.26 3.28 -16.44
CA GLY A 88 3.74 3.50 -17.79
C GLY A 88 2.22 3.64 -17.80
N ALA A 89 1.51 2.72 -17.14
CA ALA A 89 0.06 2.76 -17.06
C ALA A 89 -0.45 3.90 -16.17
N LEU A 90 0.27 4.25 -15.09
CA LEU A 90 -0.02 5.43 -14.29
C LEU A 90 0.01 6.68 -15.17
N ARG A 91 1.12 6.92 -15.88
CA ARG A 91 1.29 8.09 -16.77
C ARG A 91 0.24 8.15 -17.87
N ALA A 92 -0.06 7.02 -18.51
CA ALA A 92 -1.07 6.95 -19.57
C ALA A 92 -2.48 7.30 -19.09
N ASN A 93 -2.78 7.09 -17.80
CA ASN A 93 -4.10 7.35 -17.22
C ASN A 93 -4.13 8.56 -16.27
N LEU A 94 -3.06 9.35 -16.17
CA LEU A 94 -2.99 10.51 -15.26
C LEU A 94 -4.12 11.52 -15.51
N TRP A 95 -4.38 11.83 -16.77
CA TRP A 95 -5.46 12.77 -17.15
C TRP A 95 -6.83 12.28 -16.66
N LEU A 96 -7.15 11.01 -16.95
CA LEU A 96 -8.41 10.40 -16.53
C LEU A 96 -8.52 10.36 -15.01
N SER A 97 -7.45 9.96 -14.31
CA SER A 97 -7.41 9.91 -12.84
C SER A 97 -7.58 11.30 -12.22
N SER A 98 -7.02 12.33 -12.84
CA SER A 98 -7.19 13.72 -12.40
C SER A 98 -8.64 14.19 -12.56
N CYS A 99 -9.31 13.84 -13.67
CA CYS A 99 -10.74 14.12 -13.83
C CYS A 99 -11.59 13.41 -12.77
N VAL A 100 -11.26 12.15 -12.44
CA VAL A 100 -11.95 11.39 -11.39
C VAL A 100 -11.74 12.05 -10.02
N ALA A 101 -10.51 12.44 -9.66
CA ALA A 101 -10.22 13.15 -8.41
C ALA A 101 -10.96 14.50 -8.33
N ILE A 102 -10.88 15.32 -9.39
CA ILE A 102 -11.55 16.63 -9.43
C ILE A 102 -13.07 16.48 -9.28
N THR A 103 -13.68 15.51 -9.95
CA THR A 103 -15.12 15.26 -9.84
C THR A 103 -15.49 14.70 -8.47
N GLY A 104 -14.67 13.79 -7.91
CA GLY A 104 -14.80 13.24 -6.56
C GLY A 104 -14.73 14.30 -5.46
N ILE A 105 -13.99 15.39 -5.67
CA ILE A 105 -13.93 16.53 -4.74
C ILE A 105 -15.03 17.56 -5.01
N SER A 106 -15.22 17.94 -6.28
CA SER A 106 -16.10 19.05 -6.65
C SER A 106 -17.57 18.72 -6.42
N LEU A 107 -17.99 17.47 -6.66
CA LEU A 107 -19.39 17.07 -6.53
C LEU A 107 -19.85 17.04 -5.06
N PRO A 108 -19.17 16.35 -4.11
CA PRO A 108 -19.60 16.35 -2.72
C PRO A 108 -19.48 17.74 -2.08
N MET A 109 -18.45 18.52 -2.44
CA MET A 109 -18.32 19.90 -1.97
C MET A 109 -19.47 20.78 -2.47
N GLY A 110 -19.80 20.72 -3.76
CA GLY A 110 -20.92 21.46 -4.33
C GLY A 110 -22.25 21.04 -3.71
N LEU A 111 -22.47 19.74 -3.51
CA LEU A 111 -23.66 19.22 -2.84
C LEU A 111 -23.77 19.75 -1.40
N SER A 112 -22.67 19.79 -0.66
CA SER A 112 -22.66 20.29 0.72
C SER A 112 -23.09 21.76 0.82
N PHE A 113 -22.58 22.63 -0.06
CA PHE A 113 -22.99 24.05 -0.09
C PHE A 113 -24.42 24.27 -0.59
N VAL A 114 -24.95 23.37 -1.44
CA VAL A 114 -26.37 23.40 -1.82
C VAL A 114 -27.25 23.02 -0.63
N LEU A 115 -26.89 21.95 0.08
CA LEU A 115 -27.60 21.50 1.29
C LEU A 115 -27.49 22.52 2.44
N GLN A 116 -26.41 23.30 2.49
CA GLN A 116 -26.27 24.42 3.43
C GLN A 116 -27.45 25.39 3.35
N LYS A 117 -28.07 25.60 2.18
CA LYS A 117 -29.24 26.51 2.09
C LYS A 117 -30.51 25.93 2.72
N LEU A 118 -30.53 24.62 2.95
CA LEU A 118 -31.66 23.88 3.53
C LEU A 118 -31.47 23.57 5.02
N SER A 119 -30.23 23.69 5.52
CA SER A 119 -29.87 23.56 6.92
C SER A 119 -29.44 24.92 7.48
N ASP A 120 -29.72 25.26 8.73
CA ASP A 120 -29.17 26.47 9.37
C ASP A 120 -27.66 26.35 9.70
N ALA A 121 -26.86 25.80 8.78
CA ALA A 121 -25.45 25.51 8.93
C ALA A 121 -24.57 26.68 8.48
N THR A 122 -23.45 26.89 9.17
CA THR A 122 -22.47 27.92 8.80
C THR A 122 -21.66 27.50 7.56
N PRO A 123 -21.07 28.45 6.80
CA PRO A 123 -20.25 28.10 5.65
C PRO A 123 -19.07 27.19 5.99
N LEU A 124 -18.50 27.34 7.20
CA LEU A 124 -17.45 26.47 7.69
C LEU A 124 -17.96 25.05 7.98
N GLN A 125 -19.16 24.90 8.53
CA GLN A 125 -19.78 23.59 8.74
C GLN A 125 -20.12 22.91 7.42
N ALA A 126 -20.61 23.65 6.43
CA ALA A 126 -20.84 23.13 5.08
C ALA A 126 -19.52 22.72 4.40
N PHE A 127 -18.47 23.53 4.53
CA PHE A 127 -17.14 23.15 4.03
C PHE A 127 -16.62 21.90 4.72
N ALA A 128 -16.72 21.80 6.05
CA ALA A 128 -16.29 20.64 6.81
C ALA A 128 -17.08 19.37 6.44
N ALA A 129 -18.39 19.48 6.28
CA ALA A 129 -19.23 18.38 5.82
C ALA A 129 -18.89 17.93 4.40
N GLY A 130 -18.65 18.88 3.49
CA GLY A 130 -18.22 18.58 2.13
C GLY A 130 -16.84 17.91 2.11
N ALA A 131 -15.89 18.45 2.86
CA ALA A 131 -14.54 17.89 3.01
C ALA A 131 -14.55 16.47 3.58
N ALA A 132 -15.42 16.20 4.57
CA ALA A 132 -15.61 14.86 5.11
C ALA A 132 -16.15 13.88 4.04
N LEU A 133 -17.10 14.31 3.21
CA LEU A 133 -17.65 13.50 2.11
C LEU A 133 -16.67 13.27 0.96
N CYS A 134 -15.71 14.18 0.75
CA CYS A 134 -14.66 14.03 -0.26
C CYS A 134 -13.57 13.03 0.17
N SER A 135 -13.54 12.59 1.43
CA SER A 135 -12.50 11.68 1.93
C SER A 135 -12.69 10.26 1.36
N THR A 136 -11.78 9.84 0.50
CA THR A 136 -11.78 8.51 -0.11
C THR A 136 -11.03 7.50 0.77
N SER A 137 -11.70 6.41 1.19
CA SER A 137 -11.07 5.35 2.00
C SER A 137 -10.14 4.45 1.16
N LEU A 138 -8.85 4.75 1.22
CA LEU A 138 -7.80 4.04 0.48
C LEU A 138 -7.69 2.57 0.86
N GLY A 139 -7.69 2.25 2.16
CA GLY A 139 -7.53 0.87 2.64
C GLY A 139 -8.66 -0.05 2.19
N THR A 140 -9.90 0.44 2.20
CA THR A 140 -11.06 -0.29 1.68
C THR A 140 -10.95 -0.49 0.18
N THR A 141 -10.65 0.58 -0.56
CA THR A 141 -10.52 0.53 -2.03
C THR A 141 -9.44 -0.46 -2.48
N PHE A 142 -8.25 -0.41 -1.87
CA PHE A 142 -7.17 -1.35 -2.16
C PHE A 142 -7.53 -2.79 -1.80
N THR A 143 -8.17 -3.01 -0.66
CA THR A 143 -8.61 -4.34 -0.23
C THR A 143 -9.62 -4.95 -1.21
N VAL A 144 -10.61 -4.17 -1.65
CA VAL A 144 -11.62 -4.63 -2.61
C VAL A 144 -11.00 -4.89 -3.98
N LEU A 145 -10.20 -3.96 -4.50
CA LEU A 145 -9.51 -4.14 -5.79
C LEU A 145 -8.57 -5.36 -5.77
N ARG A 146 -7.92 -5.63 -4.64
CA ARG A 146 -7.06 -6.80 -4.49
C ARG A 146 -7.86 -8.10 -4.43
N SER A 147 -8.90 -8.17 -3.60
CA SER A 147 -9.75 -9.37 -3.47
C SER A 147 -10.41 -9.77 -4.81
N THR A 148 -10.69 -8.78 -5.67
CA THR A 148 -11.27 -8.97 -7.00
C THR A 148 -10.25 -9.14 -8.12
N GLY A 149 -8.95 -9.06 -7.82
CA GLY A 149 -7.88 -9.14 -8.82
C GLY A 149 -7.81 -7.95 -9.80
N LEU A 150 -8.46 -6.84 -9.49
CA LEU A 150 -8.57 -5.66 -10.35
C LEU A 150 -7.49 -4.59 -10.08
N ILE A 151 -6.60 -4.80 -9.11
CA ILE A 151 -5.59 -3.79 -8.70
C ILE A 151 -4.65 -3.36 -9.85
N THR A 152 -4.30 -4.26 -10.77
CA THR A 152 -3.45 -3.99 -11.93
C THR A 152 -4.24 -3.58 -13.17
N SER A 153 -5.56 -3.61 -13.12
CA SER A 153 -6.43 -3.24 -14.24
C SER A 153 -6.38 -1.73 -14.49
N ARG A 154 -6.80 -1.30 -15.68
CA ARG A 154 -6.94 0.14 -15.99
C ARG A 154 -7.85 0.85 -15.00
N LEU A 155 -8.94 0.21 -14.59
CA LEU A 155 -9.86 0.72 -13.57
C LEU A 155 -9.14 0.89 -12.23
N GLY A 156 -8.43 -0.16 -11.79
CA GLY A 156 -7.66 -0.14 -10.54
C GLY A 156 -6.66 1.01 -10.51
N ILE A 157 -5.84 1.16 -11.56
CA ILE A 157 -4.82 2.21 -11.67
C ILE A 157 -5.44 3.62 -11.65
N VAL A 158 -6.58 3.81 -12.34
CA VAL A 158 -7.28 5.09 -12.35
C VAL A 158 -7.82 5.43 -10.95
N LEU A 159 -8.48 4.47 -10.30
CA LEU A 159 -9.07 4.66 -8.97
C LEU A 159 -8.01 4.88 -7.90
N THR A 160 -6.94 4.09 -7.89
CA THR A 160 -5.86 4.22 -6.91
C THR A 160 -5.09 5.51 -7.11
N SER A 161 -4.80 5.90 -8.35
CA SER A 161 -4.15 7.18 -8.64
C SER A 161 -5.04 8.37 -8.24
N ALA A 162 -6.35 8.31 -8.50
CA ALA A 162 -7.27 9.37 -8.09
C ALA A 162 -7.33 9.51 -6.56
N ALA A 163 -7.47 8.38 -5.86
CA ALA A 163 -7.55 8.39 -4.41
C ALA A 163 -6.24 8.85 -3.72
N MET A 164 -5.07 8.62 -4.34
CA MET A 164 -3.80 9.22 -3.90
C MET A 164 -3.76 10.74 -4.06
N MET A 165 -4.36 11.28 -5.12
CA MET A 165 -4.46 12.73 -5.32
C MET A 165 -5.42 13.35 -4.28
N ASP A 166 -6.54 12.68 -4.00
CA ASP A 166 -7.52 13.12 -3.01
C ASP A 166 -6.93 13.21 -1.61
N ASP A 167 -6.01 12.31 -1.24
CA ASP A 167 -5.35 12.29 0.07
C ASP A 167 -4.50 13.55 0.33
N VAL A 168 -3.81 14.06 -0.70
CA VAL A 168 -3.10 15.35 -0.62
C VAL A 168 -4.08 16.51 -0.42
N VAL A 169 -5.21 16.50 -1.13
CA VAL A 169 -6.24 17.52 -1.01
C VAL A 169 -6.93 17.44 0.35
N GLY A 170 -7.18 16.24 0.87
CA GLY A 170 -7.77 15.99 2.19
C GLY A 170 -6.91 16.59 3.30
N LEU A 171 -5.59 16.45 3.22
CA LEU A 171 -4.67 17.11 4.15
C LEU A 171 -4.84 18.64 4.10
N VAL A 172 -4.93 19.23 2.91
CA VAL A 172 -5.17 20.68 2.75
C VAL A 172 -6.52 21.09 3.36
N MET A 173 -7.58 20.31 3.15
CA MET A 173 -8.90 20.57 3.73
C MET A 173 -8.88 20.53 5.26
N VAL A 174 -8.20 19.54 5.86
CA VAL A 174 -8.03 19.43 7.33
C VAL A 174 -7.32 20.66 7.89
N GLN A 175 -6.27 21.15 7.21
CA GLN A 175 -5.58 22.37 7.64
C GLN A 175 -6.49 23.59 7.56
N ILE A 176 -7.29 23.73 6.50
CA ILE A 176 -8.27 24.83 6.37
C ILE A 176 -9.26 24.80 7.54
N ILE A 177 -9.84 23.63 7.84
CA ILE A 177 -10.81 23.47 8.93
C ILE A 177 -10.18 23.81 10.28
N SER A 178 -8.96 23.32 10.55
CA SER A 178 -8.27 23.56 11.82
C SER A 178 -7.91 25.04 12.00
N ASN A 179 -7.46 25.72 10.95
CA ASN A 179 -7.09 27.15 11.04
C ASN A 179 -8.32 28.05 11.18
N LEU A 180 -9.41 27.75 10.48
CA LEU A 180 -10.66 28.51 10.56
C LEU A 180 -11.46 28.23 11.84
N GLY A 181 -11.33 27.03 12.42
CA GLY A 181 -12.11 26.61 13.58
C GLY A 181 -11.56 27.06 14.94
N LEU A 182 -10.26 27.39 15.04
CA LEU A 182 -9.59 27.64 16.32
C LEU A 182 -9.44 29.12 16.68
N SER A 183 -9.40 30.05 15.72
CA SER A 183 -9.32 31.49 15.99
C SER A 183 -9.72 32.29 14.75
N GLY A 184 -10.52 33.35 14.91
CA GLY A 184 -10.87 34.29 13.83
C GLY A 184 -9.72 35.21 13.41
N ASP A 185 -8.48 34.74 13.51
CA ASP A 185 -7.25 35.47 13.21
C ASP A 185 -6.77 35.18 11.77
N GLU A 186 -5.90 36.03 11.23
CA GLU A 186 -5.48 35.99 9.83
C GLU A 186 -5.02 34.59 9.37
N ILE A 187 -5.66 34.08 8.30
CA ILE A 187 -5.29 32.81 7.67
C ILE A 187 -3.83 32.90 7.22
N SER A 188 -2.94 32.24 7.94
CA SER A 188 -1.56 32.10 7.48
C SER A 188 -1.55 31.20 6.26
N ALA A 189 -1.53 31.82 5.07
CA ALA A 189 -1.50 31.12 3.77
C ALA A 189 -0.40 30.06 3.71
N VAL A 190 0.68 30.23 4.48
CA VAL A 190 1.78 29.28 4.64
C VAL A 190 1.31 27.91 5.14
N THR A 191 0.33 27.86 6.05
CA THR A 191 -0.17 26.59 6.64
C THR A 191 -0.97 25.73 5.65
N ILE A 192 -1.66 26.38 4.70
CA ILE A 192 -2.47 25.71 3.67
C ILE A 192 -1.61 25.35 2.45
N VAL A 193 -0.73 26.27 2.04
CA VAL A 193 0.08 26.11 0.82
C VAL A 193 1.23 25.14 1.04
N ARG A 194 1.80 25.07 2.26
CA ARG A 194 2.95 24.21 2.53
C ARG A 194 2.69 22.73 2.25
N PRO A 195 1.64 22.07 2.78
CA PRO A 195 1.42 20.66 2.51
C PRO A 195 1.19 20.36 1.03
N LEU A 196 0.47 21.24 0.32
CA LEU A 196 0.26 21.10 -1.12
C LEU A 196 1.58 21.18 -1.90
N LEU A 197 2.40 22.19 -1.63
CA LEU A 197 3.70 22.37 -2.28
C LEU A 197 4.64 21.20 -1.98
N VAL A 198 4.70 20.74 -0.73
CA VAL A 198 5.53 19.60 -0.33
C VAL A 198 5.06 18.32 -1.01
N SER A 199 3.75 18.09 -1.13
CA SER A 199 3.20 16.91 -1.80
C SER A 199 3.53 16.91 -3.30
N VAL A 200 3.37 18.05 -3.96
CA VAL A 200 3.74 18.21 -5.39
C VAL A 200 5.25 18.05 -5.56
N ALA A 201 6.05 18.68 -4.69
CA ALA A 201 7.50 18.52 -4.71
C ALA A 201 7.88 17.05 -4.52
N PHE A 202 7.24 16.32 -3.61
CA PHE A 202 7.50 14.90 -3.41
C PHE A 202 7.12 14.05 -4.64
N ALA A 203 5.98 14.33 -5.25
CA ALA A 203 5.51 13.67 -6.49
C ALA A 203 6.45 13.88 -7.69
N VAL A 204 7.13 15.04 -7.76
CA VAL A 204 8.09 15.36 -8.82
C VAL A 204 9.50 14.89 -8.49
N CYS A 205 9.97 15.16 -7.27
CA CYS A 205 11.32 14.83 -6.82
C CYS A 205 11.55 13.31 -6.72
N ALA A 206 10.58 12.52 -6.28
CA ALA A 206 10.79 11.08 -6.14
C ALA A 206 11.10 10.38 -7.49
N PRO A 207 10.33 10.59 -8.57
CA PRO A 207 10.71 10.11 -9.91
C PRO A 207 12.05 10.66 -10.41
N LEU A 208 12.36 11.94 -10.15
CA LEU A 208 13.63 12.53 -10.55
C LEU A 208 14.81 11.86 -9.85
N VAL A 209 14.73 11.63 -8.53
CA VAL A 209 15.75 10.90 -7.76
C VAL A 209 15.90 9.47 -8.28
N CYS A 210 14.80 8.81 -8.61
CA CYS A 210 14.84 7.46 -9.21
C CYS A 210 15.66 7.45 -10.51
N VAL A 211 15.34 8.35 -11.44
CA VAL A 211 15.99 8.37 -12.76
C VAL A 211 17.42 8.90 -12.70
N PHE A 212 17.68 9.97 -11.95
CA PHE A 212 18.97 10.67 -11.95
C PHE A 212 19.97 10.16 -10.91
N MET A 213 19.52 9.59 -9.80
CA MET A 213 20.41 9.06 -8.75
C MET A 213 20.38 7.53 -8.70
N VAL A 214 19.19 6.93 -8.60
CA VAL A 214 19.06 5.47 -8.37
C VAL A 214 19.50 4.67 -9.60
N LYS A 215 19.09 5.06 -10.81
CA LYS A 215 19.50 4.37 -12.05
C LYS A 215 21.02 4.33 -12.24
N PRO A 216 21.77 5.46 -12.27
CA PRO A 216 23.21 5.41 -12.48
C PRO A 216 23.93 4.71 -11.32
N CYS A 217 23.48 4.92 -10.07
CA CYS A 217 24.05 4.23 -8.92
C CYS A 217 23.89 2.71 -9.03
N THR A 218 22.70 2.24 -9.43
CA THR A 218 22.43 0.80 -9.59
C THR A 218 23.25 0.22 -10.73
N LEU A 219 23.34 0.89 -11.88
CA LEU A 219 24.14 0.42 -13.01
C LEU A 219 25.64 0.40 -12.71
N TRP A 220 26.13 1.41 -11.98
CA TRP A 220 27.51 1.45 -11.49
C TRP A 220 27.77 0.31 -10.51
N LEU A 221 26.87 0.09 -9.55
CA LEU A 221 26.97 -0.99 -8.57
C LEU A 221 26.91 -2.37 -9.24
N ASN A 222 26.04 -2.54 -10.23
CA ASN A 222 25.92 -3.79 -10.99
C ASN A 222 27.20 -4.04 -11.82
N SER A 223 27.76 -3.00 -12.45
CA SER A 223 29.04 -3.10 -13.17
C SER A 223 30.21 -3.45 -12.25
N TRP A 224 30.18 -3.01 -11.00
CA TRP A 224 31.20 -3.37 -10.01
C TRP A 224 31.00 -4.78 -9.45
N ARG A 225 29.75 -5.20 -9.23
CA ARG A 225 29.40 -6.56 -8.79
C ARG A 225 29.76 -7.63 -9.83
N THR A 226 29.59 -7.34 -11.11
CA THR A 226 29.98 -8.27 -12.19
C THR A 226 31.50 -8.39 -12.32
N LYS A 227 32.26 -7.32 -12.04
CA LYS A 227 33.74 -7.35 -12.00
C LYS A 227 34.29 -8.10 -10.79
N HIS A 228 33.57 -8.13 -9.67
CA HIS A 228 33.99 -8.79 -8.43
C HIS A 228 32.94 -9.81 -7.93
N PRO A 229 32.76 -10.95 -8.62
CA PRO A 229 31.71 -11.91 -8.30
C PRO A 229 31.87 -12.58 -6.93
N LEU A 230 33.12 -12.71 -6.45
CA LEU A 230 33.46 -13.27 -5.13
C LEU A 230 33.51 -12.22 -4.01
N GLY A 231 33.33 -10.94 -4.32
CA GLY A 231 33.42 -9.86 -3.33
C GLY A 231 32.30 -9.91 -2.28
N HIS A 232 32.59 -9.44 -1.07
CA HIS A 232 31.62 -9.41 0.04
C HIS A 232 30.33 -8.66 -0.31
N VAL A 233 30.38 -7.65 -1.20
CA VAL A 233 29.18 -6.91 -1.61
C VAL A 233 28.28 -7.76 -2.50
N ASN A 234 28.82 -8.53 -3.45
CA ASN A 234 27.98 -9.43 -4.22
C ASN A 234 27.39 -10.52 -3.33
N GLN A 235 28.18 -11.06 -2.39
CA GLN A 235 27.67 -12.01 -1.40
C GLN A 235 26.55 -11.42 -0.54
N LEU A 236 26.68 -10.16 -0.09
CA LEU A 236 25.66 -9.47 0.70
C LEU A 236 24.37 -9.26 -0.09
N PHE A 237 24.45 -8.74 -1.32
CA PHE A 237 23.27 -8.56 -2.18
C PHE A 237 22.64 -9.88 -2.63
N ASN A 238 23.39 -10.98 -2.61
CA ASN A 238 22.87 -12.31 -2.91
C ASN A 238 22.24 -13.01 -1.68
N LYS A 239 22.36 -12.42 -0.48
CA LYS A 239 21.65 -12.94 0.69
C LYS A 239 20.14 -12.71 0.53
N ARG A 240 19.36 -13.73 0.86
CA ARG A 240 17.88 -13.73 0.75
C ARG A 240 17.17 -12.62 1.55
N GLY A 241 17.79 -12.08 2.60
CA GLY A 241 17.21 -11.02 3.43
C GLY A 241 17.53 -9.60 2.96
N THR A 242 18.48 -9.41 2.04
CA THR A 242 18.95 -8.06 1.67
C THR A 242 17.89 -7.25 0.92
N PRO A 243 17.14 -7.80 -0.06
CA PRO A 243 16.05 -7.07 -0.72
C PRO A 243 14.99 -6.58 0.27
N TRP A 244 14.64 -7.42 1.26
CA TRP A 244 13.70 -7.05 2.32
C TRP A 244 14.19 -5.81 3.09
N VAL A 245 15.41 -5.84 3.63
CA VAL A 245 15.97 -4.71 4.39
C VAL A 245 16.03 -3.43 3.56
N ILE A 246 16.42 -3.52 2.28
CA ILE A 246 16.50 -2.37 1.38
C ILE A 246 15.11 -1.78 1.14
N HIS A 247 14.13 -2.61 0.78
CA HIS A 247 12.76 -2.16 0.52
C HIS A 247 12.10 -1.57 1.78
N THR A 248 12.30 -2.19 2.95
CA THR A 248 11.83 -1.63 4.22
C THR A 248 12.45 -0.26 4.49
N SER A 249 13.76 -0.13 4.25
CA SER A 249 14.49 1.12 4.51
C SER A 249 14.04 2.25 3.59
N ILE A 250 13.74 1.94 2.31
CA ILE A 250 13.16 2.90 1.37
C ILE A 250 11.76 3.32 1.84
N LEU A 251 10.90 2.37 2.18
CA LEU A 251 9.54 2.65 2.67
C LEU A 251 9.56 3.55 3.91
N VAL A 252 10.33 3.17 4.94
CA VAL A 252 10.46 3.94 6.18
C VAL A 252 11.10 5.30 5.92
N GLY A 253 12.12 5.37 5.07
CA GLY A 253 12.77 6.63 4.69
C GLY A 253 11.81 7.60 3.99
N CYS A 254 10.99 7.10 3.06
CA CYS A 254 9.96 7.90 2.39
C CYS A 254 8.90 8.41 3.38
N ILE A 255 8.40 7.55 4.28
CA ILE A 255 7.39 7.92 5.30
C ILE A 255 7.96 8.92 6.31
N ALA A 256 9.20 8.71 6.77
CA ALA A 256 9.85 9.66 7.67
C ALA A 256 10.06 11.01 6.97
N GLY A 257 10.54 10.98 5.73
CA GLY A 257 10.69 12.17 4.89
C GLY A 257 9.39 12.93 4.71
N SER A 258 8.29 12.25 4.42
CA SER A 258 6.97 12.88 4.28
C SER A 258 6.46 13.47 5.58
N THR A 259 6.63 12.75 6.69
CA THR A 259 6.20 13.19 8.02
C THR A 259 6.90 14.48 8.41
N TYR A 260 8.23 14.55 8.28
CA TYR A 260 8.99 15.76 8.61
C TYR A 260 8.73 16.92 7.64
N ALA A 261 8.47 16.61 6.37
CA ALA A 261 8.15 17.62 5.38
C ALA A 261 6.74 18.21 5.58
N GLY A 262 5.81 17.42 6.14
CA GLY A 262 4.42 17.80 6.39
C GLY A 262 3.47 17.45 5.23
N THR A 263 3.71 16.33 4.55
CA THR A 263 2.83 15.76 3.51
C THR A 263 2.25 14.42 3.97
N SER A 264 1.41 13.79 3.14
CA SER A 264 0.77 12.52 3.48
C SER A 264 1.76 11.35 3.48
N ASN A 265 1.69 10.56 4.56
CA ASN A 265 2.41 9.31 4.70
C ASN A 265 1.86 8.20 3.79
N LEU A 266 0.55 8.19 3.50
CA LEU A 266 -0.05 7.22 2.60
C LEU A 266 0.44 7.45 1.17
N PHE A 267 0.40 8.71 0.73
CA PHE A 267 0.98 9.11 -0.56
C PHE A 267 2.47 8.73 -0.67
N ALA A 268 3.24 8.92 0.40
CA ALA A 268 4.65 8.54 0.44
C ALA A 268 4.88 7.03 0.35
N ALA A 269 4.08 6.23 1.06
CA ALA A 269 4.12 4.77 0.98
C ALA A 269 3.82 4.27 -0.44
N TYR A 270 2.83 4.87 -1.11
CA TYR A 270 2.50 4.54 -2.50
C TYR A 270 3.66 4.84 -3.46
N ILE A 271 4.26 6.04 -3.36
CA ILE A 271 5.40 6.42 -4.19
C ILE A 271 6.61 5.51 -3.92
N ALA A 272 6.86 5.12 -2.67
CA ALA A 272 7.92 4.17 -2.35
C ALA A 272 7.72 2.82 -3.07
N GLY A 273 6.48 2.31 -3.06
CA GLY A 273 6.12 1.09 -3.80
C GLY A 273 6.29 1.26 -5.32
N ALA A 274 5.78 2.36 -5.88
CA ALA A 274 5.90 2.65 -7.31
C ALA A 274 7.36 2.83 -7.76
N ALA A 275 8.21 3.43 -6.92
CA ALA A 275 9.64 3.58 -7.16
C ALA A 275 10.37 2.24 -7.19
N ILE A 276 10.03 1.32 -6.28
CA ILE A 276 10.59 -0.04 -6.27
C ILE A 276 10.07 -0.85 -7.46
N SER A 277 8.79 -0.74 -7.79
CA SER A 277 8.20 -1.37 -8.99
C SER A 277 8.93 -0.93 -10.27
N TRP A 278 9.20 0.37 -10.40
CA TRP A 278 9.98 0.91 -11.51
C TRP A 278 11.43 0.42 -11.53
N TRP A 279 12.07 0.32 -10.36
CA TRP A 279 13.44 -0.18 -10.26
C TRP A 279 13.54 -1.66 -10.66
N ASP A 280 12.53 -2.47 -10.32
CA ASP A 280 12.44 -3.87 -10.75
C ASP A 280 12.24 -4.01 -12.25
N SER A 281 11.43 -3.15 -12.87
CA SER A 281 11.05 -3.28 -14.29
C SER A 281 12.06 -2.66 -15.26
N GLU A 282 12.61 -1.51 -14.92
CA GLU A 282 13.32 -0.64 -15.87
C GLU A 282 14.86 -0.70 -15.73
N VAL A 283 15.35 -1.24 -14.62
CA VAL A 283 16.80 -1.33 -14.34
C VAL A 283 17.25 -2.78 -14.49
N SER A 284 18.33 -2.99 -15.25
CA SER A 284 18.88 -4.33 -15.47
C SER A 284 19.55 -4.86 -14.20
N HIS A 285 19.10 -6.04 -13.76
CA HIS A 285 19.67 -6.75 -12.60
C HIS A 285 20.52 -7.94 -13.05
N PRO A 286 21.67 -8.22 -12.40
CA PRO A 286 22.47 -9.39 -12.72
C PRO A 286 21.67 -10.67 -12.46
N THR A 287 21.42 -11.47 -13.49
CA THR A 287 20.71 -12.74 -13.36
C THR A 287 21.67 -13.80 -12.80
N ASN A 288 21.31 -14.45 -11.69
CA ASN A 288 22.04 -15.62 -11.23
C ASN A 288 21.70 -16.82 -12.12
N GLU A 289 22.51 -17.10 -13.14
CA GLU A 289 22.40 -18.30 -14.00
C GLU A 289 22.71 -19.63 -13.28
N LYS A 290 22.70 -19.70 -11.95
CA LYS A 290 23.04 -20.94 -11.22
C LYS A 290 21.90 -21.96 -11.07
N THR A 291 20.74 -21.73 -11.69
CA THR A 291 19.58 -22.66 -11.57
C THR A 291 19.07 -23.19 -12.91
N ALA A 292 19.72 -22.86 -14.03
CA ALA A 292 19.24 -23.27 -15.36
C ALA A 292 20.03 -24.42 -16.02
N SER A 293 21.05 -24.98 -15.35
CA SER A 293 21.98 -25.94 -15.97
C SER A 293 22.17 -27.24 -15.19
N GLU A 294 21.15 -27.73 -14.48
CA GLU A 294 21.16 -29.08 -13.89
C GLU A 294 19.80 -29.78 -14.03
N THR A 295 19.19 -29.77 -15.21
CA THR A 295 18.16 -30.79 -15.54
C THR A 295 18.03 -30.98 -17.05
N SER A 296 19.03 -31.60 -17.68
CA SER A 296 18.88 -32.26 -18.98
C SER A 296 20.08 -33.21 -19.17
N PRO A 297 19.92 -34.55 -19.12
CA PRO A 297 20.96 -35.43 -19.62
C PRO A 297 21.08 -35.26 -21.14
N PRO A 298 22.28 -35.38 -21.73
CA PRO A 298 22.46 -35.24 -23.17
C PRO A 298 21.83 -36.44 -23.88
N VAL A 299 20.77 -36.21 -24.63
CA VAL A 299 20.22 -37.20 -25.57
C VAL A 299 21.19 -37.32 -26.75
N GLN A 300 22.01 -38.37 -26.73
CA GLN A 300 22.63 -38.93 -27.92
C GLN A 300 21.52 -39.56 -28.76
N ASN A 301 21.27 -39.06 -29.98
CA ASN A 301 20.46 -39.79 -30.95
C ASN A 301 21.29 -40.10 -32.20
N GLN A 302 21.57 -41.40 -32.33
CA GLN A 302 21.93 -42.09 -33.56
C GLN A 302 20.75 -42.08 -34.53
N ALA A 303 21.06 -42.08 -35.83
CA ALA A 303 20.11 -42.18 -36.91
C ALA A 303 19.52 -43.60 -37.05
N SER A 304 18.22 -43.71 -37.35
CA SER A 304 17.61 -44.58 -38.38
C SER A 304 16.08 -44.73 -38.19
N GLY A 305 15.34 -44.83 -39.32
CA GLY A 305 14.07 -45.56 -39.41
C GLY A 305 12.79 -44.74 -39.59
N GLN A 306 12.09 -45.00 -40.70
CA GLN A 306 10.82 -44.44 -41.18
C GLN A 306 9.57 -44.94 -40.41
N SER A 307 8.51 -44.12 -40.33
CA SER A 307 7.19 -44.37 -40.96
C SER A 307 6.06 -43.50 -40.36
N GLU A 308 5.13 -43.14 -41.25
CA GLU A 308 3.95 -42.28 -41.13
C GLU A 308 2.92 -42.72 -40.07
N THR A 309 2.15 -41.77 -39.51
CA THR A 309 0.67 -41.69 -39.62
C THR A 309 0.17 -40.39 -38.93
N ASP A 310 -0.68 -39.67 -39.66
CA ASP A 310 -1.39 -38.45 -39.26
C ASP A 310 -2.29 -38.61 -38.02
N THR A 311 -2.27 -37.63 -37.11
CA THR A 311 -3.47 -37.04 -36.49
C THR A 311 -3.12 -35.65 -35.97
N ALA A 312 -3.77 -34.62 -36.53
CA ALA A 312 -3.53 -33.22 -36.23
C ALA A 312 -4.46 -32.69 -35.11
N MET A 313 -3.87 -31.77 -34.32
CA MET A 313 -4.50 -30.72 -33.48
C MET A 313 -5.16 -31.19 -32.17
N ILE A 314 -4.90 -30.61 -31.00
CA ILE A 314 -4.77 -29.19 -30.63
C ILE A 314 -3.70 -29.08 -29.52
N SER A 315 -2.64 -28.31 -29.74
CA SER A 315 -1.67 -27.98 -28.69
C SER A 315 -2.08 -26.65 -28.06
N GLU A 316 -2.58 -26.70 -26.82
CA GLU A 316 -2.70 -25.52 -25.99
C GLU A 316 -1.31 -24.96 -25.74
N HIS A 317 -1.01 -23.83 -26.36
CA HIS A 317 0.12 -22.99 -25.99
C HIS A 317 -0.15 -22.43 -24.59
N THR A 318 0.28 -23.14 -23.55
CA THR A 318 0.47 -22.55 -22.24
C THR A 318 1.63 -21.56 -22.37
N VAL A 319 1.31 -20.28 -22.55
CA VAL A 319 2.27 -19.19 -22.39
C VAL A 319 2.70 -19.21 -20.93
N SER A 320 3.81 -19.90 -20.65
CA SER A 320 4.46 -19.84 -19.36
C SER A 320 4.93 -18.40 -19.14
N GLU A 321 4.26 -17.68 -18.25
CA GLU A 321 4.75 -16.39 -17.74
C GLU A 321 6.20 -16.55 -17.27
N PRO A 322 7.10 -15.60 -17.58
CA PRO A 322 8.46 -15.65 -17.08
C PRO A 322 8.41 -15.59 -15.55
N LYS A 323 8.94 -16.63 -14.87
CA LYS A 323 9.13 -16.64 -13.41
C LYS A 323 9.82 -15.34 -13.00
N ARG A 324 9.09 -14.47 -12.30
CA ARG A 324 9.64 -13.22 -11.74
C ARG A 324 10.83 -13.59 -10.85
N PRO A 325 11.94 -12.83 -10.89
CA PRO A 325 13.08 -13.12 -10.03
C PRO A 325 12.63 -13.10 -8.55
N ASP A 326 13.07 -14.10 -7.78
CA ASP A 326 12.76 -14.29 -6.34
C ASP A 326 13.13 -13.07 -5.45
N THR A 327 13.74 -12.03 -6.04
CA THR A 327 14.22 -10.81 -5.38
C THR A 327 13.45 -9.54 -5.74
N SER A 328 12.37 -9.61 -6.54
CA SER A 328 11.52 -8.45 -6.84
C SER A 328 10.87 -7.88 -5.56
N GLY A 329 10.56 -6.58 -5.57
CA GLY A 329 9.73 -5.89 -4.59
C GLY A 329 8.41 -6.59 -4.29
N MET A 330 7.66 -6.99 -5.31
CA MET A 330 6.41 -7.75 -5.10
C MET A 330 6.66 -9.14 -4.48
N ALA A 331 7.68 -9.86 -4.95
CA ALA A 331 8.04 -11.17 -4.38
C ALA A 331 8.49 -11.06 -2.91
N THR A 332 9.23 -10.00 -2.59
CA THR A 332 9.64 -9.67 -1.22
C THR A 332 8.43 -9.33 -0.36
N PHE A 333 7.46 -8.59 -0.90
CA PHE A 333 6.22 -8.24 -0.23
C PHE A 333 5.39 -9.50 0.11
N GLU A 334 5.14 -10.34 -0.89
CA GLU A 334 4.39 -11.60 -0.73
C GLU A 334 5.00 -12.51 0.33
N ARG A 335 6.34 -12.54 0.42
CA ARG A 335 7.05 -13.40 1.34
C ARG A 335 7.05 -12.92 2.79
N TYR A 336 7.31 -11.64 3.02
CA TYR A 336 7.57 -11.12 4.38
C TYR A 336 6.41 -10.31 4.96
N TYR A 337 5.64 -9.62 4.12
CA TYR A 337 4.63 -8.66 4.57
C TYR A 337 3.20 -9.21 4.45
N LEU A 338 2.94 -10.05 3.45
CA LEU A 338 1.59 -10.52 3.15
C LEU A 338 0.92 -11.25 4.31
N GLN A 339 1.65 -12.15 4.98
CA GLN A 339 1.09 -12.96 6.07
C GLN A 339 0.75 -12.11 7.31
N PRO A 340 1.66 -11.27 7.85
CA PRO A 340 1.30 -10.33 8.92
C PRO A 340 0.20 -9.36 8.52
N LEU A 341 0.23 -8.88 7.26
CA LEU A 341 -0.75 -7.94 6.76
C LEU A 341 -2.16 -8.54 6.75
N GLU A 342 -2.36 -9.67 6.08
CA GLU A 342 -3.69 -10.30 5.96
C GLU A 342 -4.27 -10.78 7.29
N ARG A 343 -3.43 -11.32 8.19
CA ARG A 343 -3.91 -11.99 9.40
C ARG A 343 -4.02 -11.10 10.63
N ILE A 344 -3.29 -10.00 10.67
CA ILE A 344 -3.17 -9.15 11.87
C ILE A 344 -3.43 -7.69 11.51
N LEU A 345 -2.59 -7.09 10.67
CA LEU A 345 -2.58 -5.62 10.51
C LEU A 345 -3.81 -5.10 9.73
N LYS A 346 -4.24 -5.80 8.69
CA LYS A 346 -5.44 -5.46 7.91
C LYS A 346 -6.73 -5.62 8.74
N PRO A 347 -6.95 -6.72 9.49
CA PRO A 347 -8.05 -6.79 10.44
C PRO A 347 -8.05 -5.64 11.45
N PHE A 348 -6.89 -5.28 12.00
CA PHE A 348 -6.78 -4.14 12.93
C PHE A 348 -7.13 -2.81 12.28
N PHE A 349 -6.71 -2.59 11.03
CA PHE A 349 -7.09 -1.40 10.27
C PHE A 349 -8.61 -1.25 10.17
N PHE A 350 -9.32 -2.29 9.77
CA PHE A 350 -10.78 -2.23 9.63
C PHE A 350 -11.52 -2.13 10.96
N VAL A 351 -10.95 -2.66 12.05
CA VAL A 351 -11.50 -2.42 13.40
C VAL A 351 -11.32 -0.96 13.80
N SER A 352 -10.14 -0.39 13.54
CA SER A 352 -9.79 0.97 13.98
C SER A 352 -10.60 2.07 13.32
N ASP A 353 -11.29 1.80 12.20
CA ASP A 353 -12.14 2.81 11.54
C ASP A 353 -13.34 3.27 12.39
N PHE A 354 -13.69 2.55 13.47
CA PHE A 354 -14.87 2.84 14.31
C PHE A 354 -14.61 2.92 15.82
N VAL A 355 -13.38 2.67 16.25
CA VAL A 355 -12.97 2.66 17.66
C VAL A 355 -12.20 3.94 17.96
#